data_AF-A0A2E0D346-F1
#
_entry.id   AF-A0A2E0D346-F1
#
_cell.length_a   1.000
_cell.length_b   1.000
_cell.length_c   1.000
_cell.angle_alpha   90.00
_cell.angle_beta   90.00
_cell.angle_gamma   90.00
#
_symmetry.space_group_name_H-M   'P 1'
#
loop_
_entity.id
_entity.type
_entity.pdbx_description
1 polymer ?
#
loop_
_entity_poly.entity_id
_entity_poly.type
_entity_poly.pdbx_seq_one_letter_code
_entity_poly.pdbx_strand_id
1 'polypeptide(L)'
;MKKVFVLSIVLSVLFISCSSDSHSQKVPNESASAITSPPTSMVGINTHTEVYGTGADPNIITLGPKVGGHPDWEPYSNKTSMEFELKHETPVLAPIDMVLVGFKNASAEYRVRLNGQKDTPYNDLLLYFESASPDWPGMIIGSYHLLSSPLLLGHNQNPNCGEVEEWGSMMQVQGHMFSYDKDKVINPTGDALSCDALIGYMVKRGELIGFAGSVGIHSMAAFQFKVSHTSENSTVQEGNRYLHWVQPGSFFYWKCYSPDANFSGGILAYPFECGGYQLPAEQHDRNFKYYNK
;
A
#
# COMPACT_ATOMS: atom_id res chain seq x y z
N MET A 1 -63.79 -17.84 -28.24
CA MET A 1 -62.73 -18.33 -27.33
C MET A 1 -61.39 -18.20 -28.05
N LYS A 2 -60.56 -17.27 -27.58
CA LYS A 2 -59.31 -16.84 -28.22
C LYS A 2 -58.18 -17.83 -27.88
N LYS A 3 -57.48 -18.33 -28.89
CA LYS A 3 -56.20 -19.05 -28.72
C LYS A 3 -55.11 -18.01 -28.47
N VAL A 4 -54.50 -18.07 -27.29
CA VAL A 4 -53.32 -17.27 -26.93
C VAL A 4 -52.09 -18.09 -27.29
N PHE A 5 -51.29 -17.59 -28.22
CA PHE A 5 -49.91 -18.02 -28.42
C PHE A 5 -49.04 -17.26 -27.41
N VAL A 6 -48.40 -17.98 -26.49
CA VAL A 6 -47.37 -17.39 -25.62
C VAL A 6 -46.03 -17.62 -26.31
N LEU A 7 -45.44 -16.52 -26.77
CA LEU A 7 -44.10 -16.47 -27.35
C LEU A 7 -43.10 -16.36 -26.19
N SER A 8 -42.36 -17.43 -25.90
CA SER A 8 -41.25 -17.38 -24.94
C SER A 8 -40.05 -16.66 -25.58
N ILE A 9 -39.84 -15.40 -25.21
CA ILE A 9 -38.61 -14.67 -25.52
C ILE A 9 -37.56 -15.12 -24.50
N VAL A 10 -36.60 -15.92 -24.96
CA VAL A 10 -35.37 -16.21 -24.21
C VAL A 10 -34.49 -14.96 -24.35
N LEU A 11 -34.41 -14.17 -23.28
CA LEU A 11 -33.51 -13.04 -23.21
C LEU A 11 -32.09 -13.56 -22.96
N SER A 12 -31.36 -13.81 -24.04
CA SER A 12 -29.92 -14.10 -23.98
C SER A 12 -29.21 -12.84 -23.52
N VAL A 13 -28.89 -12.76 -22.23
CA VAL A 13 -27.98 -11.74 -21.70
C VAL A 13 -26.60 -12.04 -22.28
N LEU A 14 -26.21 -11.28 -23.31
CA LEU A 14 -24.80 -11.22 -23.71
C LEU A 14 -24.03 -10.63 -22.53
N PHE A 15 -23.28 -11.47 -21.84
CA PHE A 15 -22.14 -11.01 -21.06
C PHE A 15 -21.17 -10.37 -22.06
N ILE A 16 -21.21 -9.05 -22.14
CA ILE A 16 -20.07 -8.29 -22.66
C ILE A 16 -18.95 -8.56 -21.66
N SER A 17 -18.12 -9.53 -22.00
CA SER A 17 -16.76 -9.61 -21.48
C SER A 17 -16.11 -8.29 -21.84
N CYS A 18 -16.05 -7.36 -20.88
CA CYS A 18 -15.00 -6.36 -20.89
C CYS A 18 -13.70 -7.13 -20.67
N SER A 19 -13.10 -7.62 -21.76
CA SER A 19 -11.65 -7.71 -21.82
C SER A 19 -11.16 -6.28 -21.60
N SER A 20 -10.77 -5.96 -20.38
CA SER A 20 -9.93 -4.79 -20.14
C SER A 20 -8.58 -5.12 -20.76
N ASP A 21 -8.42 -4.79 -22.05
CA ASP A 21 -7.11 -4.38 -22.52
C ASP A 21 -6.67 -3.26 -21.58
N SER A 22 -5.79 -3.60 -20.63
CA SER A 22 -5.11 -2.62 -19.78
C SER A 22 -4.11 -1.87 -20.66
N HIS A 23 -4.62 -1.11 -21.63
CA HIS A 23 -3.84 -0.12 -22.34
C HIS A 23 -3.15 0.74 -21.29
N SER A 24 -1.82 0.77 -21.36
CA SER A 24 -0.91 1.48 -20.47
C SER A 24 -1.52 2.81 -20.00
N GLN A 25 -2.03 2.83 -18.77
CA GLN A 25 -2.49 4.06 -18.15
C GLN A 25 -1.27 4.92 -17.90
N LYS A 26 -1.03 5.88 -18.80
CA LYS A 26 0.11 6.79 -18.67
C LYS A 26 -0.13 7.69 -17.47
N VAL A 27 0.92 7.93 -16.67
CA VAL A 27 0.93 9.03 -15.68
C VAL A 27 0.54 10.34 -16.38
N PRO A 28 -0.51 11.03 -15.92
CA PRO A 28 -0.90 12.32 -16.46
C PRO A 28 0.27 13.31 -16.42
N ASN A 29 0.42 14.13 -17.47
CA ASN A 29 1.55 15.07 -17.55
C ASN A 29 1.47 16.15 -16.45
N GLU A 30 0.27 16.42 -15.97
CA GLU A 30 -0.07 17.34 -14.90
C GLU A 30 0.19 16.80 -13.49
N SER A 31 0.40 15.49 -13.33
CA SER A 31 0.71 14.88 -12.03
C SER A 31 2.14 15.22 -11.64
N ALA A 32 2.32 15.97 -10.55
CA ALA A 32 3.64 16.42 -10.12
C ALA A 32 4.53 15.25 -9.66
N SER A 33 5.72 15.14 -10.25
CA SER A 33 6.66 14.04 -9.99
C SER A 33 8.06 14.32 -10.53
N ALA A 34 9.00 13.43 -10.26
CA ALA A 34 10.36 13.49 -10.82
C ALA A 34 10.45 13.26 -12.34
N ILE A 35 9.42 12.72 -12.99
CA ILE A 35 9.40 12.46 -14.44
C ILE A 35 8.53 13.44 -15.23
N THR A 36 7.82 14.34 -14.54
CA THR A 36 6.97 15.37 -15.13
C THR A 36 7.51 16.75 -14.76
N SER A 37 6.92 17.41 -13.77
CA SER A 37 7.31 18.73 -13.28
C SER A 37 6.97 18.88 -11.80
N PRO A 38 7.70 19.72 -11.06
CA PRO A 38 7.30 20.09 -9.70
C PRO A 38 5.94 20.79 -9.69
N PRO A 39 5.24 20.81 -8.54
CA PRO A 39 4.04 21.62 -8.40
C PRO A 39 4.36 23.11 -8.57
N THR A 40 3.38 23.90 -9.00
CA THR A 40 3.53 25.35 -9.21
C THR A 40 3.90 26.12 -7.93
N SER A 41 3.59 25.55 -6.77
CA SER A 41 3.99 26.05 -5.46
C SER A 41 4.66 24.95 -4.64
N MET A 42 5.82 25.26 -4.08
CA MET A 42 6.56 24.38 -3.16
C MET A 42 6.25 24.65 -1.70
N VAL A 43 5.29 25.53 -1.39
CA VAL A 43 4.92 25.85 -0.01
C VAL A 43 4.35 24.61 0.69
N GLY A 44 5.00 24.20 1.77
CA GLY A 44 4.60 23.02 2.56
C GLY A 44 4.91 21.68 1.88
N ILE A 45 5.72 21.67 0.82
CA ILE A 45 6.12 20.46 0.11
C ILE A 45 7.44 19.94 0.66
N ASN A 46 7.53 18.63 0.88
CA ASN A 46 8.72 17.92 1.35
C ASN A 46 9.30 18.50 2.66
N THR A 47 8.43 18.94 3.59
CA THR A 47 8.86 19.58 4.85
C THR A 47 9.20 18.61 5.97
N HIS A 48 8.97 17.30 5.77
CA HIS A 48 9.21 16.25 6.75
C HIS A 48 10.15 15.16 6.20
N THR A 49 11.29 15.55 5.64
CA THR A 49 12.29 14.56 5.16
C THR A 49 13.07 13.93 6.31
N GLU A 50 13.06 14.53 7.50
CA GLU A 50 13.73 14.02 8.71
C GLU A 50 13.18 12.68 9.21
N VAL A 51 11.97 12.28 8.77
CA VAL A 51 11.38 10.97 9.08
C VAL A 51 11.62 9.94 7.98
N TYR A 52 12.32 10.28 6.90
CA TYR A 52 12.65 9.30 5.88
C TYR A 52 13.72 8.35 6.43
N GLY A 53 13.49 7.06 6.27
CA GLY A 53 14.47 6.03 6.55
C GLY A 53 15.14 5.52 5.28
N THR A 54 15.55 4.26 5.31
CA THR A 54 16.24 3.60 4.20
C THR A 54 15.33 3.53 2.98
N GLY A 55 15.84 3.99 1.84
CA GLY A 55 15.15 3.93 0.55
C GLY A 55 15.13 2.53 -0.07
N ALA A 56 14.56 2.43 -1.26
CA ALA A 56 14.54 1.17 -2.01
C ALA A 56 15.93 0.86 -2.59
N ASP A 57 16.19 -0.41 -2.91
CA ASP A 57 17.42 -0.82 -3.62
C ASP A 57 17.48 -0.12 -5.00
N PRO A 58 18.51 0.70 -5.28
CA PRO A 58 18.66 1.40 -6.56
C PRO A 58 18.62 0.48 -7.80
N ASN A 59 18.92 -0.81 -7.64
CA ASN A 59 18.92 -1.78 -8.74
C ASN A 59 17.51 -2.21 -9.17
N ILE A 60 16.51 -2.10 -8.28
CA ILE A 60 15.13 -2.44 -8.63
C ILE A 60 14.36 -1.25 -9.23
N ILE A 61 14.87 -0.03 -9.06
CA ILE A 61 14.23 1.20 -9.52
C ILE A 61 14.32 1.29 -11.03
N THR A 62 13.15 1.36 -11.66
CA THR A 62 12.99 1.26 -13.11
C THR A 62 12.37 2.51 -13.73
N LEU A 63 11.99 3.49 -12.92
CA LEU A 63 11.47 4.79 -13.38
C LEU A 63 11.88 5.90 -12.40
N GLY A 64 12.37 7.02 -12.95
CA GLY A 64 12.78 8.19 -12.16
C GLY A 64 14.12 8.04 -11.44
N PRO A 65 14.38 8.85 -10.38
CA PRO A 65 15.63 8.83 -9.63
C PRO A 65 15.88 7.49 -8.94
N LYS A 66 17.10 6.98 -9.04
CA LYS A 66 17.51 5.73 -8.38
C LYS A 66 17.86 5.88 -6.91
N VAL A 67 18.18 7.11 -6.48
CA VAL A 67 18.60 7.42 -5.11
C VAL A 67 17.42 8.02 -4.34
N GLY A 68 17.20 7.52 -3.12
CA GLY A 68 16.16 7.99 -2.21
C GLY A 68 16.57 9.18 -1.35
N GLY A 69 15.86 9.41 -0.23
CA GLY A 69 16.10 10.54 0.67
C GLY A 69 17.40 10.44 1.48
N HIS A 70 17.82 9.22 1.85
CA HIS A 70 19.03 8.93 2.61
C HIS A 70 19.96 7.98 1.83
N PRO A 71 20.78 8.50 0.90
CA PRO A 71 21.69 7.68 0.08
C PRO A 71 22.72 6.88 0.90
N ASP A 72 23.13 7.41 2.05
CA ASP A 72 24.16 6.79 2.91
C ASP A 72 23.62 5.60 3.71
N TRP A 73 22.31 5.37 3.68
CA TRP A 73 21.67 4.24 4.37
C TRP A 73 21.46 3.14 3.33
N GLU A 74 22.35 2.15 3.36
CA GLU A 74 22.37 1.10 2.35
C GLU A 74 21.17 0.14 2.49
N PRO A 75 20.32 0.01 1.45
CA PRO A 75 19.24 -0.96 1.46
C PRO A 75 19.76 -2.39 1.28
N TYR A 76 19.04 -3.36 1.84
CA TYR A 76 19.25 -4.75 1.49
C TYR A 76 18.80 -5.02 0.04
N SER A 77 19.39 -6.05 -0.57
CA SER A 77 19.10 -6.41 -1.97
C SER A 77 17.61 -6.68 -2.19
N ASN A 78 17.06 -6.10 -3.26
CA ASN A 78 15.65 -6.18 -3.66
C ASN A 78 14.66 -5.49 -2.71
N LYS A 79 15.11 -4.60 -1.82
CA LYS A 79 14.21 -3.75 -1.03
C LYS A 79 13.38 -2.86 -1.96
N THR A 80 12.05 -2.88 -1.81
CA THR A 80 11.08 -2.20 -2.69
C THR A 80 10.54 -0.87 -2.19
N SER A 81 10.91 -0.48 -0.97
CA SER A 81 10.21 0.54 -0.20
C SER A 81 11.14 1.60 0.35
N MET A 82 10.53 2.71 0.78
CA MET A 82 11.14 3.65 1.71
C MET A 82 10.49 3.50 3.08
N GLU A 83 11.29 3.51 4.13
CA GLU A 83 10.78 3.59 5.50
C GLU A 83 10.35 5.03 5.85
N PHE A 84 9.26 5.15 6.60
CA PHE A 84 8.99 6.31 7.43
C PHE A 84 9.29 5.92 8.89
N GLU A 85 10.25 6.60 9.50
CA GLU A 85 10.69 6.43 10.88
C GLU A 85 9.62 6.98 11.83
N LEU A 86 8.72 6.10 12.26
CA LEU A 86 7.56 6.42 13.08
C LEU A 86 7.62 5.65 14.39
N LYS A 87 7.15 6.26 15.47
CA LYS A 87 7.06 5.56 16.77
C LYS A 87 6.10 4.39 16.68
N HIS A 88 6.34 3.36 17.47
CA HIS A 88 5.46 2.20 17.56
C HIS A 88 4.04 2.66 17.89
N GLU A 89 3.04 2.01 17.29
CA GLU A 89 1.61 2.38 17.39
C GLU A 89 1.23 3.75 16.80
N THR A 90 2.14 4.44 16.09
CA THR A 90 1.76 5.69 15.40
C THR A 90 0.71 5.41 14.33
N PRO A 91 -0.41 6.15 14.27
CA PRO A 91 -1.37 6.03 13.18
C PRO A 91 -0.72 6.26 11.81
N VAL A 92 -0.97 5.33 10.89
CA VAL A 92 -0.51 5.38 9.50
C VAL A 92 -1.69 5.75 8.62
N LEU A 93 -1.53 6.83 7.85
CA LEU A 93 -2.61 7.42 7.05
C LEU A 93 -2.47 7.07 5.56
N ALA A 94 -3.59 7.06 4.86
CA ALA A 94 -3.65 6.94 3.42
C ALA A 94 -3.01 8.17 2.73
N PRO A 95 -1.97 8.00 1.88
CA PRO A 95 -1.34 9.12 1.18
C PRO A 95 -2.23 9.70 0.07
N ILE A 96 -3.21 8.92 -0.40
CA ILE A 96 -4.12 9.25 -1.49
C ILE A 96 -5.38 8.40 -1.37
N ASP A 97 -6.44 8.79 -2.07
CA ASP A 97 -7.62 7.95 -2.26
C ASP A 97 -7.20 6.63 -2.94
N MET A 98 -7.52 5.51 -2.32
CA MET A 98 -7.07 4.20 -2.76
C MET A 98 -8.00 3.08 -2.29
N VAL A 99 -7.95 1.93 -2.98
CA VAL A 99 -8.80 0.77 -2.70
C VAL A 99 -7.92 -0.37 -2.20
N LEU A 100 -8.30 -1.03 -1.10
CA LEU A 100 -7.59 -2.22 -0.61
C LEU A 100 -7.77 -3.36 -1.62
N VAL A 101 -6.69 -3.85 -2.20
CA VAL A 101 -6.72 -4.93 -3.20
C VAL A 101 -6.11 -6.23 -2.70
N GLY A 102 -5.36 -6.20 -1.59
CA GLY A 102 -4.80 -7.40 -1.01
C GLY A 102 -4.07 -7.15 0.31
N PHE A 103 -3.74 -8.23 1.00
CA PHE A 103 -2.90 -8.18 2.18
C PHE A 103 -2.03 -9.44 2.32
N LYS A 104 -0.99 -9.31 3.14
CA LYS A 104 -0.17 -10.38 3.67
C LYS A 104 0.02 -10.14 5.16
N ASN A 105 -0.36 -11.08 6.01
CA ASN A 105 0.05 -11.11 7.41
C ASN A 105 1.16 -12.15 7.57
N ALA A 106 2.36 -11.68 7.89
CA ALA A 106 3.49 -12.51 8.29
C ALA A 106 4.02 -12.09 9.66
N SER A 107 3.20 -11.40 10.46
CA SER A 107 3.59 -10.95 11.79
C SER A 107 3.92 -12.14 12.68
N ALA A 108 4.95 -11.99 13.50
CA ALA A 108 5.38 -12.99 14.45
C ALA A 108 5.87 -12.35 15.75
N GLU A 109 5.85 -13.12 16.83
CA GLU A 109 6.46 -12.71 18.10
C GLU A 109 7.96 -12.45 17.92
N TYR A 110 8.62 -13.24 17.07
CA TYR A 110 10.02 -13.05 16.74
C TYR A 110 10.46 -13.58 15.37
N ARG A 111 11.65 -13.15 14.95
CA ARG A 111 12.43 -13.75 13.85
C ARG A 111 13.86 -14.04 14.30
N VAL A 112 14.35 -15.24 14.00
CA VAL A 112 15.79 -15.56 14.13
C VAL A 112 16.48 -15.33 12.79
N ARG A 113 17.46 -14.43 12.77
CA ARG A 113 18.30 -14.15 11.60
C ARG A 113 19.36 -15.24 11.42
N LEU A 114 19.98 -15.29 10.24
CA LEU A 114 21.05 -16.25 9.92
C LEU A 114 22.26 -16.15 10.85
N ASN A 115 22.50 -14.97 11.44
CA ASN A 115 23.57 -14.75 12.43
C ASN A 115 23.16 -15.12 13.88
N GLY A 116 21.99 -15.72 14.08
CA GLY A 116 21.45 -16.07 15.40
C GLY A 116 20.80 -14.91 16.16
N GLN A 117 20.82 -13.68 15.63
CA GLN A 117 20.14 -12.55 16.25
C GLN A 117 18.63 -12.77 16.22
N LYS A 118 17.98 -12.53 17.36
CA LYS A 118 16.53 -12.59 17.51
C LYS A 118 15.96 -11.17 17.48
N ASP A 119 15.11 -10.88 16.50
CA ASP A 119 14.32 -9.65 16.45
C ASP A 119 12.96 -9.90 17.11
N THR A 120 12.59 -9.08 18.08
CA THR A 120 11.29 -9.13 18.76
C THR A 120 10.82 -7.72 19.15
N PRO A 121 9.58 -7.32 18.83
CA PRO A 121 8.60 -8.05 18.02
C PRO A 121 9.02 -8.14 16.54
N TYR A 122 8.30 -8.93 15.74
CA TYR A 122 8.43 -8.94 14.28
C TYR A 122 7.09 -8.64 13.61
N ASN A 123 6.68 -7.37 13.66
CA ASN A 123 5.44 -6.93 13.00
C ASN A 123 5.65 -6.84 11.49
N ASP A 124 4.89 -7.63 10.73
CA ASP A 124 5.06 -7.79 9.28
C ASP A 124 3.70 -7.98 8.60
N LEU A 125 2.72 -7.15 9.02
CA LEU A 125 1.48 -6.95 8.28
C LEU A 125 1.74 -6.00 7.12
N LEU A 126 1.34 -6.42 5.92
CA LEU A 126 1.46 -5.70 4.66
C LEU A 126 0.10 -5.57 3.99
N LEU A 127 -0.26 -4.35 3.61
CA LEU A 127 -1.46 -4.02 2.86
C LEU A 127 -1.09 -3.53 1.48
N TYR A 128 -1.86 -3.96 0.48
CA TYR A 128 -1.75 -3.50 -0.90
C TYR A 128 -2.99 -2.77 -1.33
N PHE A 129 -2.77 -1.65 -1.99
CA PHE A 129 -3.81 -0.77 -2.51
C PHE A 129 -3.56 -0.45 -3.97
N GLU A 130 -4.64 -0.18 -4.69
CA GLU A 130 -4.63 0.47 -5.99
C GLU A 130 -5.17 1.90 -5.82
N SER A 131 -4.50 2.87 -6.45
CA SER A 131 -4.92 4.27 -6.43
C SER A 131 -6.29 4.43 -7.08
N ALA A 132 -7.17 5.14 -6.38
CA ALA A 132 -8.45 5.60 -6.90
C ALA A 132 -8.39 7.03 -7.43
N SER A 133 -7.21 7.67 -7.38
CA SER A 133 -7.02 9.04 -7.87
C SER A 133 -6.73 9.07 -9.37
N PRO A 134 -7.37 9.98 -10.13
CA PRO A 134 -7.03 10.18 -11.53
C PRO A 134 -5.62 10.71 -11.74
N ASP A 135 -4.98 11.28 -10.71
CA ASP A 135 -3.60 11.77 -10.79
C ASP A 135 -2.59 10.62 -10.92
N TRP A 136 -2.94 9.43 -10.43
CA TRP A 136 -2.05 8.27 -10.38
C TRP A 136 -2.81 7.00 -10.79
N PRO A 137 -3.26 6.90 -12.05
CA PRO A 137 -4.08 5.79 -12.51
C PRO A 137 -3.28 4.49 -12.54
N GLY A 138 -3.85 3.43 -11.93
CA GLY A 138 -3.21 2.12 -11.81
C GLY A 138 -1.97 2.10 -10.89
N MET A 139 -1.68 3.19 -10.18
CA MET A 139 -0.59 3.20 -9.20
C MET A 139 -0.90 2.21 -8.07
N ILE A 140 0.10 1.43 -7.72
CA ILE A 140 0.04 0.46 -6.63
C ILE A 140 0.78 1.02 -5.43
N ILE A 141 0.18 0.88 -4.26
CA ILE A 141 0.73 1.30 -2.98
C ILE A 141 0.80 0.08 -2.07
N GLY A 142 1.97 -0.22 -1.53
CA GLY A 142 2.12 -1.20 -0.45
C GLY A 142 2.55 -0.50 0.84
N SER A 143 1.95 -0.85 1.97
CA SER A 143 2.37 -0.38 3.30
C SER A 143 2.62 -1.57 4.23
N TYR A 144 3.82 -1.67 4.82
CA TYR A 144 4.19 -2.80 5.67
C TYR A 144 5.10 -2.45 6.85
N HIS A 145 5.41 -3.49 7.63
CA HIS A 145 5.80 -3.41 9.03
C HIS A 145 4.72 -2.76 9.89
N LEU A 146 3.46 -3.00 9.53
CA LEU A 146 2.33 -2.56 10.32
C LEU A 146 2.12 -3.51 11.50
N LEU A 147 1.75 -2.93 12.65
CA LEU A 147 1.31 -3.68 13.83
C LEU A 147 -0.09 -4.25 13.63
N SER A 148 -1.00 -3.44 13.09
CA SER A 148 -2.40 -3.81 12.87
C SER A 148 -3.07 -2.84 11.91
N SER A 149 -4.26 -3.19 11.43
CA SER A 149 -5.05 -2.34 10.52
C SER A 149 -6.55 -2.39 10.80
N PRO A 150 -7.28 -1.26 10.72
CA PRO A 150 -8.76 -1.24 10.69
C PRO A 150 -9.37 -1.98 9.51
N LEU A 151 -8.58 -2.29 8.48
CA LEU A 151 -9.06 -2.95 7.27
C LEU A 151 -9.06 -4.48 7.37
N LEU A 152 -8.60 -5.04 8.49
CA LEU A 152 -8.66 -6.48 8.80
C LEU A 152 -9.41 -6.67 10.11
N LEU A 153 -10.72 -6.95 10.04
CA LEU A 153 -11.61 -6.95 11.20
C LEU A 153 -11.46 -8.19 12.10
N GLY A 154 -10.86 -9.25 11.57
CA GLY A 154 -10.56 -10.51 12.26
C GLY A 154 -9.13 -10.59 12.80
N HIS A 155 -8.24 -9.70 12.36
CA HIS A 155 -6.84 -9.67 12.81
C HIS A 155 -6.76 -9.56 14.33
N ASN A 156 -6.00 -10.39 15.03
CA ASN A 156 -5.90 -10.44 16.51
C ASN A 156 -7.24 -10.65 17.27
N GLN A 157 -8.33 -10.98 16.58
CA GLN A 157 -9.58 -11.46 17.19
C GLN A 157 -9.78 -12.95 16.93
N ASN A 158 -9.36 -13.40 15.75
CA ASN A 158 -9.28 -14.80 15.40
C ASN A 158 -7.84 -15.29 15.60
N PRO A 159 -7.60 -16.39 16.35
CA PRO A 159 -6.25 -16.93 16.53
C PRO A 159 -5.57 -17.32 15.22
N ASN A 160 -6.34 -17.57 14.15
CA ASN A 160 -5.81 -17.92 12.83
C ASN A 160 -5.41 -16.69 11.98
N CYS A 161 -5.65 -15.48 12.48
CA CYS A 161 -5.15 -14.22 11.92
C CYS A 161 -4.51 -13.35 13.00
N GLY A 162 -3.67 -13.97 13.84
CA GLY A 162 -2.79 -13.26 14.77
C GLY A 162 -1.35 -13.24 14.29
N GLU A 163 -0.45 -12.83 15.18
CA GLU A 163 0.96 -13.16 15.05
C GLU A 163 1.19 -14.65 15.31
N VAL A 164 2.15 -15.23 14.60
CA VAL A 164 2.64 -16.59 14.87
C VAL A 164 3.84 -16.53 15.81
N GLU A 165 4.24 -17.65 16.41
CA GLU A 165 5.39 -17.66 17.31
C GLU A 165 6.69 -17.24 16.59
N GLU A 166 7.04 -17.95 15.50
CA GLU A 166 8.25 -17.70 14.74
C GLU A 166 7.94 -17.32 13.29
N TRP A 167 8.58 -16.25 12.83
CA TRP A 167 8.44 -15.75 11.46
C TRP A 167 8.77 -16.84 10.42
N GLY A 168 7.92 -16.95 9.40
CA GLY A 168 8.08 -17.90 8.30
C GLY A 168 7.42 -19.26 8.52
N SER A 169 6.86 -19.52 9.72
CA SER A 169 6.12 -20.74 10.01
C SER A 169 4.76 -20.80 9.28
N MET A 170 4.03 -19.69 9.22
CA MET A 170 2.75 -19.56 8.54
C MET A 170 2.52 -18.10 8.11
N MET A 171 1.78 -17.89 7.03
CA MET A 171 1.40 -16.57 6.53
C MET A 171 -0.02 -16.60 5.98
N GLN A 172 -0.80 -15.57 6.28
CA GLN A 172 -2.10 -15.32 5.65
C GLN A 172 -1.90 -14.42 4.44
N VAL A 173 -2.38 -14.81 3.26
CA VAL A 173 -2.29 -13.98 2.05
C VAL A 173 -3.59 -14.07 1.26
N GLN A 174 -4.08 -12.93 0.76
CA GLN A 174 -5.25 -12.85 -0.11
C GLN A 174 -5.21 -11.59 -0.98
N GLY A 175 -5.64 -11.73 -2.23
CA GLY A 175 -5.84 -10.61 -3.14
C GLY A 175 -4.64 -10.32 -4.04
N HIS A 176 -4.55 -9.09 -4.55
CA HIS A 176 -3.51 -8.68 -5.48
C HIS A 176 -2.21 -8.34 -4.74
N MET A 177 -1.17 -9.14 -4.96
CA MET A 177 0.17 -9.01 -4.38
C MET A 177 1.17 -8.51 -5.42
N PHE A 178 2.11 -7.68 -4.96
CA PHE A 178 3.14 -7.09 -5.82
C PHE A 178 4.52 -7.30 -5.20
N SER A 179 5.33 -8.17 -5.81
CA SER A 179 6.73 -8.37 -5.44
C SER A 179 7.66 -7.69 -6.44
N TYR A 180 8.97 -7.76 -6.17
CA TYR A 180 10.00 -7.10 -6.98
C TYR A 180 9.85 -7.40 -8.49
N ASP A 181 9.48 -8.62 -8.87
CA ASP A 181 9.36 -9.09 -10.26
C ASP A 181 7.97 -9.61 -10.66
N LYS A 182 6.98 -9.65 -9.76
CA LYS A 182 5.68 -10.28 -10.03
C LYS A 182 4.51 -9.46 -9.52
N ASP A 183 3.43 -9.45 -10.30
CA ASP A 183 2.12 -8.93 -9.92
C ASP A 183 1.10 -10.05 -10.08
N LYS A 184 0.50 -10.49 -8.96
CA LYS A 184 -0.37 -11.67 -8.97
C LYS A 184 -1.59 -11.50 -8.09
N VAL A 185 -2.72 -12.02 -8.57
CA VAL A 185 -3.88 -12.26 -7.72
C VAL A 185 -3.73 -13.63 -7.06
N ILE A 186 -3.74 -13.65 -5.73
CA ILE A 186 -3.58 -14.84 -4.91
C ILE A 186 -4.91 -15.20 -4.27
N ASN A 187 -5.35 -16.44 -4.46
CA ASN A 187 -6.46 -17.01 -3.71
C ASN A 187 -6.08 -17.11 -2.22
N PRO A 188 -7.04 -16.96 -1.29
CA PRO A 188 -6.76 -17.02 0.14
C PRO A 188 -5.90 -18.23 0.55
N THR A 189 -4.80 -18.00 1.26
CA THR A 189 -3.93 -19.04 1.83
C THR A 189 -3.75 -18.86 3.34
N GLY A 190 -3.39 -19.94 4.04
CA GLY A 190 -3.01 -19.89 5.46
C GLY A 190 -4.08 -19.28 6.37
N ASP A 191 -5.35 -19.62 6.14
CA ASP A 191 -6.52 -19.07 6.85
C ASP A 191 -6.75 -17.57 6.67
N ALA A 192 -6.30 -16.96 5.58
CA ALA A 192 -6.51 -15.54 5.29
C ALA A 192 -7.96 -15.06 5.41
N LEU A 193 -8.95 -15.91 5.15
CA LEU A 193 -10.37 -15.55 5.34
C LEU A 193 -10.72 -15.22 6.79
N SER A 194 -9.97 -15.75 7.77
CA SER A 194 -10.13 -15.44 9.19
C SER A 194 -9.71 -14.01 9.56
N CYS A 195 -8.95 -13.35 8.69
CA CYS A 195 -8.56 -11.95 8.88
C CYS A 195 -9.69 -10.96 8.61
N ASP A 196 -10.76 -11.42 7.94
CA ASP A 196 -11.92 -10.60 7.58
C ASP A 196 -11.48 -9.26 6.94
N ALA A 197 -10.66 -9.38 5.90
CA ALA A 197 -10.09 -8.25 5.20
C ALA A 197 -11.14 -7.57 4.32
N LEU A 198 -11.20 -6.24 4.41
CA LEU A 198 -12.13 -5.41 3.65
C LEU A 198 -11.64 -5.18 2.20
N ILE A 199 -11.34 -6.26 1.47
CA ILE A 199 -10.90 -6.19 0.07
C ILE A 199 -11.99 -5.49 -0.77
N GLY A 200 -11.58 -4.50 -1.55
CA GLY A 200 -12.47 -3.62 -2.32
C GLY A 200 -12.92 -2.36 -1.57
N TYR A 201 -12.57 -2.22 -0.28
CA TYR A 201 -12.91 -1.02 0.49
C TYR A 201 -12.06 0.18 0.05
N MET A 202 -12.72 1.31 -0.16
CA MET A 202 -12.07 2.57 -0.50
C MET A 202 -11.70 3.33 0.76
N VAL A 203 -10.45 3.75 0.84
CA VAL A 203 -9.92 4.64 1.87
C VAL A 203 -9.61 5.99 1.23
N LYS A 204 -10.02 7.07 1.88
CA LYS A 204 -9.74 8.44 1.44
C LYS A 204 -8.39 8.91 1.94
N ARG A 205 -7.75 9.82 1.19
CA ARG A 205 -6.53 10.51 1.63
C ARG A 205 -6.72 11.04 3.07
N GLY A 206 -5.76 10.73 3.94
CA GLY A 206 -5.77 11.16 5.34
C GLY A 206 -6.55 10.25 6.31
N GLU A 207 -7.25 9.23 5.82
CA GLU A 207 -7.89 8.23 6.67
C GLU A 207 -6.88 7.19 7.17
N LEU A 208 -7.18 6.61 8.33
CA LEU A 208 -6.36 5.60 8.99
C LEU A 208 -6.35 4.27 8.22
N ILE A 209 -5.15 3.78 7.89
CA ILE A 209 -4.96 2.46 7.24
C ILE A 209 -4.28 1.44 8.14
N GLY A 210 -3.61 1.87 9.20
CA GLY A 210 -2.98 0.97 10.15
C GLY A 210 -2.16 1.68 11.19
N PHE A 211 -1.36 0.92 11.93
CA PHE A 211 -0.51 1.42 13.00
C PHE A 211 0.91 0.95 12.74
N ALA A 212 1.88 1.85 12.90
CA ALA A 212 3.30 1.52 12.74
C ALA A 212 3.69 0.42 13.73
N GLY A 213 4.36 -0.62 13.22
CA GLY A 213 4.88 -1.72 14.02
C GLY A 213 6.38 -1.61 14.23
N SER A 214 6.96 -2.67 14.75
CA SER A 214 8.40 -2.77 14.97
C SER A 214 8.97 -4.10 14.52
N VAL A 215 10.22 -4.04 14.08
CA VAL A 215 11.10 -5.20 13.86
C VAL A 215 12.29 -5.05 14.80
N GLY A 216 12.25 -5.81 15.90
CA GLY A 216 13.20 -5.62 16.99
C GLY A 216 13.06 -4.21 17.59
N ILE A 217 14.18 -3.49 17.65
CA ILE A 217 14.24 -2.13 18.20
C ILE A 217 13.90 -1.03 17.18
N HIS A 218 13.68 -1.39 15.91
CA HIS A 218 13.39 -0.44 14.84
C HIS A 218 11.88 -0.35 14.61
N SER A 219 11.35 0.86 14.67
CA SER A 219 9.93 1.14 14.50
C SER A 219 9.72 2.01 13.27
N MET A 220 8.80 1.59 12.40
CA MET A 220 8.61 2.23 11.11
C MET A 220 7.28 1.84 10.47
N ALA A 221 6.89 2.59 9.44
CA ALA A 221 5.96 2.14 8.42
C ALA A 221 6.65 2.25 7.06
N ALA A 222 6.82 1.14 6.36
CA ALA A 222 7.47 1.12 5.06
C ALA A 222 6.43 1.27 3.95
N PHE A 223 6.71 2.13 2.96
CA PHE A 223 5.86 2.33 1.80
C PHE A 223 6.60 2.01 0.50
N GLN A 224 5.93 1.28 -0.38
CA GLN A 224 6.42 0.95 -1.71
C GLN A 224 5.40 1.35 -2.77
N PHE A 225 5.89 1.73 -3.95
CA PHE A 225 5.05 2.21 -5.02
C PHE A 225 5.46 1.61 -6.37
N LYS A 226 4.47 1.12 -7.12
CA LYS A 226 4.62 0.95 -8.56
C LYS A 226 3.76 1.97 -9.29
N VAL A 227 4.32 2.56 -10.33
CA VAL A 227 3.66 3.58 -11.14
C VAL A 227 3.58 3.10 -12.58
N SER A 228 2.41 3.30 -13.22
CA SER A 228 2.18 2.96 -14.61
C SER A 228 3.00 3.84 -15.56
N HIS A 229 3.58 3.27 -16.61
CA HIS A 229 4.28 4.01 -17.65
C HIS A 229 4.07 3.37 -19.03
N THR A 230 4.34 4.10 -20.10
CA THR A 230 4.16 3.57 -21.47
C THR A 230 5.29 2.64 -21.92
N SER A 231 6.44 2.68 -21.24
CA SER A 231 7.53 1.71 -21.49
C SER A 231 7.27 0.42 -20.73
N GLU A 232 7.77 -0.69 -21.26
CA GLU A 232 7.81 -1.94 -20.49
C GLU A 232 8.95 -1.91 -19.46
N ASN A 233 8.64 -2.39 -18.25
CA ASN A 233 9.58 -2.73 -17.21
C ASN A 233 10.09 -4.17 -17.43
N SER A 234 11.34 -4.29 -17.88
CA SER A 234 11.97 -5.58 -18.20
C SER A 234 12.25 -6.47 -16.97
N THR A 235 12.11 -5.95 -15.75
CA THR A 235 12.30 -6.75 -14.52
C THR A 235 11.06 -7.55 -14.13
N VAL A 236 9.89 -7.22 -14.71
CA VAL A 236 8.64 -7.95 -14.45
C VAL A 236 8.63 -9.27 -15.20
N GLN A 237 8.66 -10.36 -14.45
CA GLN A 237 8.60 -11.73 -14.98
C GLN A 237 7.14 -12.18 -15.18
N GLU A 238 6.22 -11.70 -14.36
CA GLU A 238 4.80 -12.10 -14.38
C GLU A 238 3.90 -10.94 -13.95
N GLY A 239 2.75 -10.77 -14.62
CA GLY A 239 1.82 -9.68 -14.32
C GLY A 239 2.00 -8.46 -15.22
N ASN A 240 1.73 -7.26 -14.69
CA ASN A 240 1.67 -6.04 -15.48
C ASN A 240 3.07 -5.44 -15.74
N ARG A 241 3.56 -5.60 -16.96
CA ARG A 241 4.88 -5.10 -17.37
C ARG A 241 4.97 -3.57 -17.49
N TYR A 242 3.86 -2.84 -17.38
CA TYR A 242 3.87 -1.37 -17.46
C TYR A 242 3.96 -0.71 -16.08
N LEU A 243 4.09 -1.49 -15.02
CA LEU A 243 4.29 -1.00 -13.65
C LEU A 243 5.79 -0.94 -13.31
N HIS A 244 6.23 0.24 -12.86
CA HIS A 244 7.62 0.52 -12.53
C HIS A 244 7.79 0.85 -11.05
N TRP A 245 8.79 0.23 -10.43
CA TRP A 245 9.26 0.63 -9.10
C TRP A 245 9.94 2.01 -9.15
N VAL A 246 9.61 2.84 -8.16
CA VAL A 246 10.11 4.22 -8.01
C VAL A 246 10.69 4.43 -6.61
N GLN A 247 11.61 5.39 -6.44
CA GLN A 247 12.07 5.81 -5.12
C GLN A 247 11.04 6.75 -4.47
N PRO A 248 10.33 6.36 -3.41
CA PRO A 248 9.19 7.14 -2.93
C PRO A 248 9.54 8.59 -2.53
N GLY A 249 10.63 8.77 -1.79
CA GLY A 249 11.05 10.08 -1.27
C GLY A 249 11.56 11.06 -2.32
N SER A 250 12.08 10.58 -3.45
CA SER A 250 12.62 11.43 -4.52
C SER A 250 11.75 11.46 -5.78
N PHE A 251 10.84 10.51 -5.96
CA PHE A 251 9.90 10.45 -7.08
C PHE A 251 8.67 11.32 -6.85
N PHE A 252 8.09 11.26 -5.64
CA PHE A 252 6.87 11.98 -5.29
C PHE A 252 7.16 13.27 -4.53
N TYR A 253 6.19 14.18 -4.58
CA TYR A 253 6.10 15.33 -3.70
C TYR A 253 5.12 15.04 -2.57
N TRP A 254 5.52 15.38 -1.35
CA TRP A 254 4.80 15.05 -0.12
C TRP A 254 4.35 16.32 0.60
N LYS A 255 3.15 16.29 1.18
CA LYS A 255 2.57 17.42 1.91
C LYS A 255 1.81 16.93 3.13
N CYS A 256 1.76 17.73 4.19
CA CYS A 256 0.87 17.42 5.31
C CYS A 256 -0.59 17.41 4.86
N TYR A 257 -1.32 16.39 5.31
CA TYR A 257 -2.75 16.32 5.11
C TYR A 257 -3.47 17.29 6.04
N SER A 258 -4.53 17.93 5.52
CA SER A 258 -5.63 18.44 6.31
C SER A 258 -6.91 18.38 5.45
N PRO A 259 -8.12 18.36 6.06
CA PRO A 259 -9.38 18.30 5.30
C PRO A 259 -9.55 19.47 4.33
N ASP A 260 -9.02 20.65 4.69
CA ASP A 260 -9.10 21.88 3.90
C ASP A 260 -7.88 22.11 3.00
N ALA A 261 -6.89 21.21 3.02
CA ALA A 261 -5.69 21.37 2.21
C ALA A 261 -6.00 21.16 0.73
N ASN A 262 -5.64 22.16 -0.08
CA ASN A 262 -5.59 21.97 -1.52
C ASN A 262 -4.33 21.18 -1.90
N PHE A 263 -4.54 20.06 -2.60
CA PHE A 263 -3.49 19.24 -3.19
C PHE A 263 -3.48 19.46 -4.69
N SER A 264 -2.37 19.99 -5.22
CA SER A 264 -2.12 19.96 -6.66
C SER A 264 -2.02 18.51 -7.14
N GLY A 265 -2.34 18.30 -8.42
CA GLY A 265 -2.30 16.98 -9.05
C GLY A 265 -0.98 16.25 -8.78
N GLY A 266 -1.08 14.99 -8.36
CA GLY A 266 0.06 14.11 -8.15
C GLY A 266 0.75 14.22 -6.78
N ILE A 267 0.45 15.25 -5.97
CA ILE A 267 1.03 15.38 -4.63
C ILE A 267 0.40 14.33 -3.68
N LEU A 268 1.26 13.62 -2.94
CA LEU A 268 0.86 12.66 -1.91
C LEU A 268 0.81 13.32 -0.54
N ALA A 269 -0.09 12.84 0.32
CA ALA A 269 -0.06 13.18 1.73
C ALA A 269 1.03 12.39 2.45
N TYR A 270 1.68 13.00 3.44
CA TYR A 270 2.48 12.26 4.41
C TYR A 270 1.61 11.19 5.11
N PRO A 271 2.10 9.96 5.30
CA PRO A 271 1.30 8.86 5.84
C PRO A 271 1.23 8.91 7.39
N PHE A 272 1.28 10.10 7.97
CA PHE A 272 1.24 10.34 9.42
C PHE A 272 0.66 11.73 9.70
N GLU A 273 0.25 11.96 10.93
CA GLU A 273 -0.28 13.24 11.39
C GLU A 273 0.80 14.34 11.38
N CYS A 274 0.55 15.43 10.66
CA CYS A 274 1.44 16.59 10.65
C CYS A 274 0.68 17.86 10.26
N GLY A 275 1.34 19.02 10.31
CA GLY A 275 0.71 20.29 9.96
C GLY A 275 -0.46 20.69 10.87
N GLY A 276 -0.54 20.12 12.08
CA GLY A 276 -1.61 20.36 13.06
C GLY A 276 -2.87 19.51 12.85
N TYR A 277 -2.93 18.69 11.80
CA TYR A 277 -4.00 17.71 11.65
C TYR A 277 -3.80 16.54 12.61
N GLN A 278 -4.89 16.10 13.22
CA GLN A 278 -4.97 14.90 14.06
C GLN A 278 -6.25 14.15 13.74
N LEU A 279 -6.17 12.82 13.77
CA LEU A 279 -7.31 11.92 13.75
C LEU A 279 -8.17 12.13 15.00
N PRO A 280 -9.44 11.69 14.96
CA PRO A 280 -10.24 11.54 16.16
C PRO A 280 -9.51 10.74 17.23
N ALA A 281 -9.67 11.13 18.51
CA ALA A 281 -8.95 10.52 19.62
C ALA A 281 -9.16 8.99 19.71
N GLU A 282 -10.37 8.52 19.39
CA GLU A 282 -10.69 7.09 19.33
C GLU A 282 -9.85 6.31 18.31
N GLN A 283 -9.46 6.93 17.19
CA GLN A 283 -8.66 6.26 16.14
C GLN A 283 -7.17 6.15 16.49
N HIS A 284 -6.75 6.70 17.63
CA HIS A 284 -5.42 6.47 18.18
C HIS A 284 -5.32 5.14 18.93
N ASP A 285 -6.45 4.53 19.28
CA ASP A 285 -6.48 3.22 19.89
C ASP A 285 -6.48 2.14 18.80
N ARG A 286 -5.46 1.28 18.76
CA ARG A 286 -5.38 0.19 17.75
C ARG A 286 -6.58 -0.77 17.76
N ASN A 287 -7.32 -0.82 18.85
CA ASN A 287 -8.48 -1.69 19.02
C ASN A 287 -9.80 -0.98 18.65
N PHE A 288 -9.78 0.29 18.23
CA PHE A 288 -11.00 1.07 17.95
C PHE A 288 -11.96 0.39 16.97
N LYS A 289 -11.40 -0.32 15.99
CA LYS A 289 -12.11 -1.11 14.98
C LYS A 289 -12.98 -2.24 15.58
N TYR A 290 -12.84 -2.56 16.86
CA TYR A 290 -13.66 -3.55 17.56
C TYR A 290 -14.74 -2.96 18.46
N TYR A 291 -14.76 -1.64 18.69
CA TYR A 291 -15.66 -1.03 19.68
C TYR A 291 -17.12 -0.93 19.23
N ASN A 292 -17.38 -1.06 17.93
CA ASN A 292 -18.72 -0.92 17.34
C ASN A 292 -19.22 -2.21 16.66
N LYS A 293 -18.83 -3.39 17.17
CA LYS A 293 -19.38 -4.68 16.72
C LYS A 293 -20.71 -5.00 17.39
#